data_AF-A0A0K0F4M0-F1
#
_entry.id   AF-A0A0K0F4M0-F1
#
_cell.length_a   1.000
_cell.length_b   1.000
_cell.length_c   1.000
_cell.angle_alpha   90.00
_cell.angle_beta   90.00
_cell.angle_gamma   90.00
#
_symmetry.space_group_name_H-M   'P 1'
#
loop_
_entity.id
_entity.type
_entity.pdbx_description
1 polymer ?
#
loop_
_entity_poly.entity_id
_entity_poly.type
_entity_poly.pdbx_seq_one_letter_code
_entity_poly.pdbx_strand_id
1 'polypeptide(L)'
;MLNISIFLFLILPGTLLACSGSNNDFSIVQSPTLTLQFNPPALWTYPETDAQATLSFFPGQPLTQIEAQNNAQNDIKNAIINSLTEIGIDPQGKTVVTNYQAQMVHDCYKVLPTGVTNAVGSVYGVLENGAITKLATLGGTAALSADSCSKRNFAANPLTYAENVLSATVQINNLITTRYILRQLANSVMSKLSFGNSVQFVSEITY
;
A
#
# COMPACT_ATOMS: atom_id res chain seq x y z
N MET A 1 -44.09 -53.13 37.03
CA MET A 1 -44.35 -52.54 35.69
C MET A 1 -45.25 -51.34 35.95
N LEU A 2 -44.90 -50.06 35.75
CA LEU A 2 -44.15 -49.41 34.67
C LEU A 2 -43.41 -48.18 35.26
N ASN A 3 -42.18 -47.95 34.79
CA ASN A 3 -41.28 -46.84 35.15
C ASN A 3 -41.78 -45.49 34.64
N ILE A 4 -41.64 -44.42 35.45
CA ILE A 4 -41.54 -43.05 34.95
C ILE A 4 -40.35 -42.38 35.64
N SER A 5 -39.20 -42.46 34.98
CA SER A 5 -38.03 -41.60 35.16
C SER A 5 -38.08 -40.54 34.06
N ILE A 6 -38.30 -39.27 34.40
CA ILE A 6 -38.06 -38.12 33.52
C ILE A 6 -37.47 -37.02 34.42
N PHE A 7 -36.15 -36.96 34.51
CA PHE A 7 -35.29 -36.01 33.78
C PHE A 7 -35.46 -34.54 34.22
N LEU A 8 -34.68 -34.20 35.25
CA LEU A 8 -33.72 -33.09 35.25
C LEU A 8 -33.99 -31.95 34.24
N PHE A 9 -34.53 -30.84 34.72
CA PHE A 9 -34.26 -29.52 34.15
C PHE A 9 -34.03 -28.53 35.29
N LEU A 10 -32.82 -28.61 35.86
CA LEU A 10 -32.26 -27.53 36.67
C LEU A 10 -32.13 -26.31 35.76
N ILE A 11 -32.97 -25.32 36.00
CA ILE A 11 -32.93 -24.01 35.36
C ILE A 11 -31.73 -23.27 35.97
N LEU A 12 -30.56 -23.42 35.36
CA LEU A 12 -29.44 -22.49 35.58
C LEU A 12 -29.83 -21.13 34.96
N PRO A 13 -29.84 -20.03 35.73
CA PRO A 13 -29.75 -18.71 35.12
C PRO A 13 -28.32 -18.59 34.60
N GLY A 14 -28.12 -18.90 33.32
CA GLY A 14 -26.89 -18.58 32.61
C GLY A 14 -26.71 -17.07 32.65
N THR A 15 -25.74 -16.62 33.44
CA THR A 15 -25.26 -15.24 33.42
C THR A 15 -24.81 -14.93 31.99
N LEU A 16 -25.58 -14.10 31.29
CA LEU A 16 -25.12 -13.46 30.07
C LEU A 16 -23.95 -12.55 30.46
N LEU A 17 -22.72 -13.05 30.31
CA LEU A 17 -21.54 -12.21 30.25
C LEU A 17 -21.70 -11.30 29.03
N ALA A 18 -22.28 -10.12 29.26
CA ALA A 18 -22.09 -9.00 28.36
C ALA A 18 -20.60 -8.64 28.42
N CYS A 19 -19.82 -9.13 27.46
CA CYS A 19 -18.52 -8.54 27.16
C CYS A 19 -18.80 -7.11 26.70
N SER A 20 -18.65 -6.15 27.62
CA SER A 20 -18.60 -4.72 27.33
C SER A 20 -17.30 -4.39 26.61
N GLY A 21 -17.10 -4.98 25.43
CA GLY A 21 -16.26 -4.38 24.42
C GLY A 21 -17.01 -3.15 23.93
N SER A 22 -16.47 -1.96 24.16
CA SER A 22 -16.95 -0.72 23.55
C SER A 22 -16.75 -0.81 22.03
N ASN A 23 -17.62 -1.57 21.37
CA ASN A 23 -17.66 -1.71 19.92
C ASN A 23 -18.35 -0.46 19.38
N ASN A 24 -17.55 0.58 19.15
CA ASN A 24 -17.95 1.80 18.45
C ASN A 24 -18.32 1.56 16.97
N ASP A 25 -18.57 0.31 16.56
CA ASP A 25 -18.92 -0.11 15.20
C ASP A 25 -20.20 0.57 14.68
N PHE A 26 -21.12 0.92 15.59
CA PHE A 26 -22.37 1.62 15.25
C PHE A 26 -22.26 3.15 15.26
N SER A 27 -21.10 3.73 15.59
CA SER A 27 -20.96 5.18 15.56
C SER A 27 -20.98 5.69 14.12
N ILE A 28 -21.72 6.79 13.92
CA ILE A 28 -21.86 7.43 12.61
C ILE A 28 -20.65 8.32 12.37
N VAL A 29 -20.06 8.19 11.19
CA VAL A 29 -18.94 8.99 10.68
C VAL A 29 -19.41 9.73 9.43
N GLN A 30 -19.01 10.98 9.32
CA GLN A 30 -19.32 11.85 8.18
C GLN A 30 -18.02 12.29 7.50
N SER A 31 -17.99 12.22 6.17
CA SER A 31 -16.84 12.57 5.33
C SER A 31 -15.51 12.01 5.85
N PRO A 32 -15.40 10.67 6.00
CA PRO A 32 -14.24 10.03 6.61
C PRO A 32 -12.96 10.27 5.83
N THR A 33 -11.83 10.26 6.56
CA THR A 33 -10.48 10.26 5.99
C THR A 33 -9.82 8.93 6.30
N LEU A 34 -9.47 8.19 5.25
CA LEU A 34 -8.73 6.95 5.32
C LEU A 34 -7.23 7.25 5.29
N THR A 35 -6.44 6.61 6.15
CA THR A 35 -4.97 6.68 6.10
C THR A 35 -4.41 5.31 5.74
N LEU A 36 -3.61 5.29 4.66
CA LEU A 36 -3.01 4.09 4.10
C LEU A 36 -1.50 4.13 4.39
N GLN A 37 -0.93 3.00 4.83
CA GLN A 37 0.52 2.81 4.92
C GLN A 37 0.94 1.59 4.11
N PHE A 38 1.85 1.80 3.15
CA PHE A 38 2.15 0.80 2.14
C PHE A 38 3.54 1.00 1.52
N ASN A 39 4.04 -0.06 0.89
CA ASN A 39 5.11 0.03 -0.10
C ASN A 39 4.49 0.33 -1.47
N PRO A 40 4.92 1.41 -2.15
CA PRO A 40 4.30 1.83 -3.40
C PRO A 40 4.64 0.87 -4.54
N PRO A 41 3.71 0.60 -5.47
CA PRO A 41 4.04 -0.09 -6.71
C PRO A 41 4.94 0.77 -7.60
N ALA A 42 5.68 0.15 -8.50
CA ALA A 42 6.51 0.87 -9.47
C ALA A 42 5.71 1.90 -10.28
N LEU A 43 4.45 1.61 -10.58
CA LEU A 43 3.54 2.50 -11.33
C LEU A 43 3.28 3.85 -10.62
N TRP A 44 3.46 3.90 -9.30
CA TRP A 44 3.21 5.10 -8.46
C TRP A 44 4.48 5.88 -8.14
N THR A 45 5.63 5.42 -8.63
CA THR A 45 6.90 6.09 -8.44
C THR A 45 7.44 6.57 -9.79
N TYR A 46 8.48 7.39 -9.77
CA TYR A 46 9.13 7.87 -10.99
C TYR A 46 10.66 7.85 -10.80
N PRO A 47 11.45 7.68 -11.88
CA PRO A 47 12.90 7.62 -11.78
C PRO A 47 13.53 9.01 -11.96
N GLU A 48 14.86 9.09 -11.92
CA GLU A 48 15.59 10.30 -12.28
C GLU A 48 15.46 10.62 -13.78
N THR A 49 15.73 11.87 -14.15
CA THR A 49 15.52 12.37 -15.53
C THR A 49 16.39 11.68 -16.58
N ASP A 50 17.52 11.10 -16.18
CA ASP A 50 18.44 10.38 -17.07
C ASP A 50 18.13 8.87 -17.16
N ALA A 51 17.07 8.40 -16.51
CA ALA A 51 16.77 6.98 -16.35
C ALA A 51 16.58 6.21 -17.65
N GLN A 52 16.14 6.89 -18.72
CA GLN A 52 16.07 6.29 -20.05
C GLN A 52 17.46 6.05 -20.65
N ALA A 53 18.40 6.95 -20.43
CA ALA A 53 19.78 6.81 -20.92
C ALA A 53 20.58 5.80 -20.08
N THR A 54 20.30 5.71 -18.78
CA THR A 54 20.98 4.80 -17.84
C THR A 54 20.29 3.43 -17.69
N LEU A 55 19.11 3.26 -18.29
CA LEU A 55 18.24 2.07 -18.17
C LEU A 55 17.93 1.71 -16.71
N SER A 56 17.63 2.71 -15.91
CA SER A 56 17.48 2.64 -14.46
C SER A 56 16.02 2.68 -13.97
N PHE A 57 15.05 2.59 -14.87
CA PHE A 57 13.63 2.55 -14.50
C PHE A 57 13.15 1.11 -14.22
N PHE A 58 12.11 0.99 -13.40
CA PHE A 58 11.43 -0.28 -13.16
C PHE A 58 10.39 -0.58 -14.26
N PRO A 59 10.04 -1.86 -14.51
CA PRO A 59 8.98 -2.21 -15.45
C PRO A 59 7.65 -1.54 -15.08
N GLY A 60 7.02 -0.85 -16.04
CA GLY A 60 5.76 -0.14 -15.84
C GLY A 60 5.86 1.18 -15.06
N GLN A 61 7.07 1.60 -14.68
CA GLN A 61 7.28 2.87 -13.99
C GLN A 61 7.14 4.04 -14.98
N PRO A 62 6.29 5.04 -14.69
CA PRO A 62 6.21 6.25 -15.49
C PRO A 62 7.47 7.10 -15.34
N LEU A 63 7.79 7.90 -16.36
CA LEU A 63 9.03 8.69 -16.40
C LEU A 63 8.92 10.05 -15.73
N THR A 64 7.71 10.47 -15.35
CA THR A 64 7.45 11.78 -14.75
C THR A 64 6.69 11.66 -13.44
N GLN A 65 6.98 12.58 -12.52
CA GLN A 65 6.28 12.67 -11.24
C GLN A 65 4.77 12.87 -11.44
N ILE A 66 4.36 13.69 -12.41
CA ILE A 66 2.95 14.01 -12.66
C ILE A 66 2.18 12.77 -13.09
N GLU A 67 2.76 11.95 -13.97
CA GLU A 67 2.12 10.72 -14.43
C GLU A 67 2.03 9.67 -13.31
N ALA A 68 3.10 9.48 -12.53
CA ALA A 68 3.10 8.62 -11.35
C ALA A 68 2.01 9.04 -10.35
N GLN A 69 1.89 10.35 -10.12
CA GLN A 69 0.91 10.94 -9.24
C GLN A 69 -0.53 10.70 -9.73
N ASN A 70 -0.78 10.88 -11.03
CA ASN A 70 -2.08 10.65 -11.64
C ASN A 70 -2.47 9.18 -11.61
N ASN A 71 -1.53 8.26 -11.88
CA ASN A 71 -1.77 6.82 -11.79
C ASN A 71 -2.19 6.43 -10.37
N ALA A 72 -1.44 6.86 -9.36
CA ALA A 72 -1.76 6.58 -7.97
C ALA A 72 -3.15 7.13 -7.56
N GLN A 73 -3.46 8.38 -7.94
CA GLN A 73 -4.75 8.98 -7.63
C GLN A 73 -5.91 8.24 -8.31
N ASN A 74 -5.74 7.86 -9.58
CA ASN A 74 -6.76 7.13 -10.33
C ASN A 74 -6.97 5.72 -9.77
N ASP A 75 -5.90 5.00 -9.44
CA ASP A 75 -5.98 3.65 -8.87
C ASP A 75 -6.69 3.66 -7.52
N ILE A 76 -6.31 4.58 -6.62
CA ILE A 76 -6.94 4.73 -5.30
C ILE A 76 -8.42 5.11 -5.45
N LYS A 77 -8.73 6.07 -6.32
CA LYS A 77 -10.10 6.51 -6.58
C LYS A 77 -10.96 5.38 -7.14
N ASN A 78 -10.45 4.64 -8.11
CA ASN A 78 -11.15 3.51 -8.72
C ASN A 78 -11.36 2.39 -7.70
N ALA A 79 -10.36 2.08 -6.87
CA ALA A 79 -10.50 1.12 -5.78
C ALA A 79 -11.63 1.52 -4.84
N ILE A 80 -11.69 2.78 -4.41
CA ILE A 80 -12.76 3.28 -3.51
C ILE A 80 -14.13 3.22 -4.16
N ILE A 81 -14.29 3.70 -5.39
CA ILE A 81 -15.58 3.68 -6.09
C ILE A 81 -16.09 2.25 -6.26
N ASN A 82 -15.21 1.33 -6.66
CA ASN A 82 -15.54 -0.08 -6.80
C ASN A 82 -15.90 -0.70 -5.45
N SER A 83 -15.14 -0.40 -4.39
CA SER A 83 -15.43 -0.90 -3.05
C SER A 83 -16.73 -0.36 -2.47
N LEU A 84 -17.07 0.92 -2.71
CA LEU A 84 -18.36 1.50 -2.33
C LEU A 84 -19.52 0.75 -3.01
N THR A 85 -19.38 0.48 -4.30
CA THR A 85 -20.39 -0.25 -5.07
C THR A 85 -20.56 -1.69 -4.55
N GLU A 86 -19.47 -2.39 -4.23
CA GLU A 86 -19.51 -3.76 -3.70
C GLU A 86 -20.19 -3.87 -2.33
N ILE A 87 -20.02 -2.86 -1.48
CA ILE A 87 -20.67 -2.83 -0.15
C ILE A 87 -22.08 -2.24 -0.20
N GLY A 88 -22.64 -2.02 -1.39
CA GLY A 88 -24.02 -1.56 -1.59
C GLY A 88 -24.23 -0.06 -1.37
N ILE A 89 -23.17 0.75 -1.41
CA ILE A 89 -23.25 2.21 -1.30
C ILE A 89 -23.15 2.82 -2.70
N ASP A 90 -24.14 3.63 -3.06
CA ASP A 90 -24.11 4.39 -4.31
C ASP A 90 -22.94 5.39 -4.29
N PRO A 91 -21.98 5.32 -5.25
CA PRO A 91 -20.90 6.28 -5.35
C PRO A 91 -21.35 7.67 -5.84
N GLN A 92 -22.55 7.83 -6.38
CA GLN A 92 -23.03 9.12 -6.89
C GLN A 92 -23.07 10.20 -5.78
N GLY A 93 -22.62 11.41 -6.13
CA GLY A 93 -22.58 12.56 -5.21
C GLY A 93 -21.44 12.53 -4.18
N LYS A 94 -20.62 11.48 -4.15
CA LYS A 94 -19.44 11.36 -3.28
C LYS A 94 -18.19 11.77 -4.04
N THR A 95 -17.35 12.60 -3.43
CA THR A 95 -16.07 12.99 -4.03
C THR A 95 -14.91 12.41 -3.25
N VAL A 96 -14.01 11.73 -3.96
CA VAL A 96 -12.80 11.12 -3.40
C VAL A 96 -11.64 12.05 -3.67
N VAL A 97 -11.00 12.53 -2.61
CA VAL A 97 -9.80 13.38 -2.66
C VAL A 97 -8.64 12.60 -2.08
N THR A 98 -7.65 12.30 -2.92
CA THR A 98 -6.46 11.53 -2.54
C THR A 98 -5.27 12.45 -2.41
N ASN A 99 -4.60 12.39 -1.26
CA ASN A 99 -3.32 13.03 -1.03
C ASN A 99 -2.23 11.96 -0.96
N TYR A 100 -1.49 11.85 -2.04
CA TYR A 100 -0.31 11.01 -2.18
C TYR A 100 0.78 11.88 -2.79
N GLN A 101 2.05 11.61 -2.49
CA GLN A 101 3.19 12.24 -3.14
C GLN A 101 4.02 11.13 -3.77
N ALA A 102 4.08 11.13 -5.10
CA ALA A 102 4.91 10.19 -5.84
C ALA A 102 6.37 10.33 -5.41
N GLN A 103 7.01 9.20 -5.11
CA GLN A 103 8.40 9.13 -4.69
C GLN A 103 9.31 8.98 -5.91
N MET A 104 10.43 9.72 -5.90
CA MET A 104 11.51 9.47 -6.85
C MET A 104 12.31 8.25 -6.41
N VAL A 105 12.33 7.20 -7.22
CA VAL A 105 13.14 6.01 -6.97
C VAL A 105 13.48 5.34 -8.30
N HIS A 106 14.71 4.87 -8.41
CA HIS A 106 15.22 4.21 -9.60
C HIS A 106 16.01 2.97 -9.20
N ASP A 107 16.20 2.07 -10.15
CA ASP A 107 17.12 0.96 -10.08
C ASP A 107 18.57 1.44 -10.29
N CYS A 108 19.57 0.62 -10.00
CA CYS A 108 20.95 1.00 -10.34
C CYS A 108 21.15 1.20 -11.85
N TYR A 109 22.15 2.00 -12.22
CA TYR A 109 22.44 2.34 -13.61
C TYR A 109 23.09 1.16 -14.33
N LYS A 110 22.41 0.68 -15.37
CA LYS A 110 22.85 -0.44 -16.22
C LYS A 110 23.69 0.03 -17.40
N VAL A 111 23.56 1.31 -17.76
CA VAL A 111 24.40 2.02 -18.72
C VAL A 111 24.96 3.26 -18.01
N LEU A 112 26.26 3.53 -18.19
CA LEU A 112 26.96 4.64 -17.56
C LEU A 112 27.45 5.63 -18.64
N PRO A 113 26.65 6.65 -19.01
CA PRO A 113 27.12 7.76 -19.81
C PRO A 113 28.31 8.47 -19.14
N THR A 114 29.08 9.24 -19.93
CA THR A 114 30.22 9.99 -19.41
C THR A 114 29.79 10.92 -18.27
N GLY A 115 30.44 10.78 -17.10
CA GLY A 115 30.15 11.59 -15.91
C GLY A 115 29.06 11.01 -15.00
N VAL A 116 28.41 9.91 -15.38
CA VAL A 116 27.41 9.22 -14.57
C VAL A 116 28.01 7.95 -13.97
N THR A 117 27.83 7.73 -12.67
CA THR A 117 28.37 6.57 -11.96
C THR A 117 27.39 6.07 -10.91
N ASN A 118 27.35 4.76 -10.67
CA ASN A 118 26.73 4.20 -9.47
C ASN A 118 27.67 4.43 -8.26
N ALA A 119 27.73 5.66 -7.77
CA ALA A 119 28.64 6.05 -6.70
C ALA A 119 28.30 5.32 -5.38
N VAL A 120 29.31 5.09 -4.55
CA VAL A 120 29.06 4.64 -3.18
C VAL A 120 28.20 5.68 -2.46
N GLY A 121 27.19 5.22 -1.73
CA GLY A 121 26.19 6.05 -1.07
C GLY A 121 24.93 6.30 -1.90
N SER A 122 24.93 5.97 -3.21
CA SER A 122 23.73 6.02 -4.02
C SER A 122 22.64 5.07 -3.48
N VAL A 123 21.38 5.50 -3.60
CA VAL A 123 20.21 4.78 -3.09
C VAL A 123 19.38 4.28 -4.26
N TYR A 124 19.06 2.99 -4.26
CA TYR A 124 18.26 2.34 -5.30
C TYR A 124 17.01 1.69 -4.71
N GLY A 125 15.94 1.62 -5.49
CA GLY A 125 14.76 0.86 -5.13
C GLY A 125 14.96 -0.64 -5.28
N VAL A 126 14.37 -1.41 -4.36
CA VAL A 126 14.28 -2.87 -4.47
C VAL A 126 12.84 -3.22 -4.80
N LEU A 127 12.62 -3.72 -6.01
CA LEU A 127 11.31 -4.14 -6.50
C LEU A 127 11.06 -5.61 -6.13
N GLU A 128 10.08 -5.86 -5.25
CA GLU A 128 9.64 -7.20 -4.84
C GLU A 128 8.12 -7.30 -5.08
N ASN A 129 7.68 -8.30 -5.87
CA ASN A 129 6.27 -8.52 -6.22
C ASN A 129 5.54 -7.25 -6.72
N GLY A 130 6.21 -6.42 -7.53
CA GLY A 130 5.63 -5.21 -8.12
C GLY A 130 5.66 -3.95 -7.25
N ALA A 131 6.05 -4.06 -5.97
CA ALA A 131 6.22 -2.94 -5.05
C ALA A 131 7.68 -2.63 -4.74
N ILE A 132 7.98 -1.35 -4.51
CA ILE A 132 9.27 -0.90 -4.01
C ILE A 132 9.27 -1.04 -2.50
N THR A 133 9.68 -2.21 -2.01
CA THR A 133 9.61 -2.58 -0.58
C THR A 133 10.74 -1.96 0.23
N LYS A 134 11.92 -1.83 -0.37
CA LYS A 134 13.14 -1.35 0.29
C LYS A 134 13.89 -0.34 -0.56
N LEU A 135 14.66 0.49 0.12
CA LEU A 135 15.70 1.33 -0.44
C LEU A 135 17.06 0.76 -0.06
N ALA A 136 17.86 0.40 -1.06
CA ALA A 136 19.19 -0.16 -0.90
C ALA A 136 20.24 0.95 -1.10
N THR A 137 21.03 1.22 -0.07
CA THR A 137 22.18 2.12 -0.15
C THR A 137 23.42 1.32 -0.52
N LEU A 138 24.12 1.78 -1.57
CA LEU A 138 25.33 1.15 -2.06
C LEU A 138 26.52 1.42 -1.14
N GLY A 139 27.11 0.37 -0.56
CA GLY A 139 28.34 0.44 0.21
C GLY A 139 29.60 0.15 -0.62
N GLY A 140 30.72 0.02 0.09
CA GLY A 140 32.04 -0.29 -0.48
C GLY A 140 32.94 0.94 -0.61
N THR A 141 34.03 0.80 -1.36
CA THR A 141 35.03 1.86 -1.55
C THR A 141 35.14 2.36 -3.00
N ALA A 142 34.50 1.67 -3.95
CA ALA A 142 34.50 2.01 -5.37
C ALA A 142 33.07 2.00 -5.92
N ALA A 143 32.85 2.76 -7.00
CA ALA A 143 31.57 2.79 -7.69
C ALA A 143 31.20 1.42 -8.27
N LEU A 144 29.91 1.07 -8.25
CA LEU A 144 29.40 -0.18 -8.81
C LEU A 144 29.44 -0.11 -10.35
N SER A 145 29.99 -1.14 -10.99
CA SER A 145 30.00 -1.22 -12.45
C SER A 145 28.59 -1.45 -13.02
N ALA A 146 28.35 -0.99 -14.25
CA ALA A 146 27.08 -1.23 -14.95
C ALA A 146 26.78 -2.73 -15.16
N ASP A 147 27.82 -3.55 -15.39
CA ASP A 147 27.71 -5.01 -15.53
C ASP A 147 27.30 -5.66 -14.20
N SER A 148 27.93 -5.24 -13.09
CA SER A 148 27.60 -5.70 -11.74
C SER A 148 26.15 -5.35 -11.37
N CYS A 149 25.70 -4.13 -11.70
CA CYS A 149 24.31 -3.72 -11.53
C CYS A 149 23.34 -4.61 -12.34
N SER A 150 23.62 -4.79 -13.63
CA SER A 150 22.77 -5.57 -14.54
C SER A 150 22.64 -7.03 -14.13
N LYS A 151 23.71 -7.62 -13.58
CA LYS A 151 23.75 -9.00 -13.07
C LYS A 151 23.32 -9.13 -11.61
N ARG A 152 22.92 -8.03 -10.95
CA ARG A 152 22.62 -8.00 -9.51
C ARG A 152 23.75 -8.55 -8.63
N ASN A 153 25.00 -8.36 -9.05
CA ASN A 153 26.18 -8.81 -8.31
C ASN A 153 26.74 -7.68 -7.45
N PHE A 154 26.45 -7.71 -6.16
CA PHE A 154 26.82 -6.69 -5.18
C PHE A 154 27.93 -7.16 -4.21
N ALA A 155 28.68 -8.22 -4.54
CA ALA A 155 29.67 -8.79 -3.62
C ALA A 155 30.75 -7.80 -3.16
N ALA A 156 31.23 -6.93 -4.06
CA ALA A 156 32.21 -5.88 -3.76
C ALA A 156 31.58 -4.57 -3.26
N ASN A 157 30.25 -4.44 -3.35
CA ASN A 157 29.47 -3.26 -3.01
C ASN A 157 28.28 -3.66 -2.15
N PRO A 158 28.50 -4.00 -0.86
CA PRO A 158 27.45 -4.50 0.01
C PRO A 158 26.29 -3.50 0.08
N LEU A 159 25.06 -4.00 0.04
CA LEU A 159 23.85 -3.18 0.12
C LEU A 159 23.36 -3.10 1.57
N THR A 160 23.03 -1.89 2.00
CA THR A 160 22.32 -1.65 3.27
C THR A 160 20.88 -1.30 2.96
N TYR A 161 19.92 -1.99 3.58
CA TYR A 161 18.50 -1.84 3.27
C TYR A 161 17.77 -1.00 4.33
N ALA A 162 16.89 -0.13 3.87
CA ALA A 162 15.89 0.56 4.67
C ALA A 162 14.49 0.26 4.11
N GLU A 163 13.50 0.09 4.99
CA GLU A 163 12.12 -0.12 4.59
C GLU A 163 11.55 1.13 3.90
N ASN A 164 10.82 0.93 2.79
CA ASN A 164 10.21 2.02 2.02
C ASN A 164 8.71 2.11 2.27
N VAL A 165 8.34 2.57 3.47
CA VAL A 165 6.93 2.72 3.85
C VAL A 165 6.48 4.15 3.58
N LEU A 166 5.53 4.30 2.66
CA LEU A 166 4.88 5.57 2.35
C LEU A 166 3.49 5.64 2.95
N SER A 167 2.97 6.85 3.09
CA SER A 167 1.61 7.11 3.55
C SER A 167 0.82 7.90 2.52
N ALA A 168 -0.46 7.58 2.37
CA ALA A 168 -1.41 8.39 1.62
C ALA A 168 -2.67 8.60 2.47
N THR A 169 -3.33 9.74 2.30
CA THR A 169 -4.64 9.99 2.90
C THR A 169 -5.70 10.10 1.82
N VAL A 170 -6.90 9.63 2.13
CA VAL A 170 -8.03 9.67 1.22
C VAL A 170 -9.27 10.15 1.93
N GLN A 171 -9.77 11.31 1.52
CA GLN A 171 -11.00 11.88 2.05
C GLN A 171 -12.17 11.55 1.12
N ILE A 172 -13.25 10.99 1.69
CA ILE A 172 -14.46 10.65 0.96
C ILE A 172 -15.57 11.61 1.37
N ASN A 173 -15.73 12.72 0.65
CA ASN A 173 -16.74 13.72 0.99
C ASN A 173 -18.15 13.21 0.70
N ASN A 174 -19.12 13.68 1.51
CA ASN A 174 -20.55 13.33 1.40
C ASN A 174 -20.83 11.83 1.61
N LEU A 175 -19.94 11.12 2.32
CA LEU A 175 -20.20 9.79 2.82
C LEU A 175 -20.60 9.88 4.30
N ILE A 176 -21.82 9.47 4.60
CA ILE A 176 -22.33 9.28 5.97
C ILE A 176 -22.54 7.79 6.14
N THR A 177 -21.85 7.19 7.10
CA THR A 177 -21.88 5.74 7.30
C THR A 177 -21.48 5.37 8.72
N THR A 178 -21.50 4.09 9.07
CA THR A 178 -21.03 3.60 10.38
C THR A 178 -19.58 3.15 10.31
N ARG A 179 -18.90 3.11 11.47
CA ARG A 179 -17.53 2.55 11.56
C ARG A 179 -17.42 1.11 11.08
N TYR A 180 -18.47 0.31 11.27
CA TYR A 180 -18.55 -1.06 10.74
C TYR A 180 -18.43 -1.09 9.21
N ILE A 181 -19.18 -0.22 8.52
CA ILE A 181 -19.15 -0.12 7.07
C ILE A 181 -17.82 0.47 6.59
N LEU A 182 -17.22 1.40 7.33
CA LEU A 182 -15.87 1.89 7.01
C LEU A 182 -14.80 0.81 7.10
N ARG A 183 -14.90 -0.10 8.07
CA ARG A 183 -14.01 -1.27 8.14
C ARG A 183 -14.12 -2.15 6.90
N GLN A 184 -15.35 -2.41 6.45
CA GLN A 184 -15.58 -3.19 5.24
C GLN A 184 -15.06 -2.48 3.98
N LEU A 185 -15.27 -1.17 3.89
CA LEU A 185 -14.73 -0.35 2.81
C LEU A 185 -13.20 -0.40 2.79
N ALA A 186 -12.55 -0.17 3.93
CA ALA A 186 -11.11 -0.24 4.10
C ALA A 186 -10.55 -1.60 3.65
N ASN A 187 -11.15 -2.70 4.09
CA ASN A 187 -10.72 -4.05 3.72
C ASN A 187 -10.90 -4.33 2.22
N SER A 188 -12.02 -3.90 1.62
CA SER A 188 -12.24 -4.04 0.18
C SER A 188 -11.23 -3.21 -0.63
N VAL A 189 -10.97 -1.97 -0.22
CA VAL A 189 -9.97 -1.08 -0.87
C VAL A 189 -8.59 -1.70 -0.80
N MET A 190 -8.19 -2.18 0.38
CA MET A 190 -6.90 -2.84 0.60
C MET A 190 -6.74 -4.05 -0.33
N SER A 191 -7.76 -4.91 -0.41
CA SER A 191 -7.77 -6.06 -1.33
C SER A 191 -7.61 -5.64 -2.80
N LYS A 192 -8.41 -4.66 -3.26
CA LYS A 192 -8.35 -4.18 -4.65
C LYS A 192 -6.99 -3.60 -5.02
N LEU A 193 -6.42 -2.77 -4.15
CA LEU A 193 -5.11 -2.16 -4.40
C LEU A 193 -3.97 -3.19 -4.33
N SER A 194 -4.09 -4.20 -3.46
CA SER A 194 -3.08 -5.23 -3.33
C SER A 194 -3.04 -6.16 -4.55
N PHE A 195 -4.19 -6.64 -5.00
CA PHE A 195 -4.27 -7.58 -6.12
C PHE A 195 -4.32 -6.90 -7.50
N GLY A 196 -4.91 -5.71 -7.58
CA GLY A 196 -5.07 -4.97 -8.84
C GLY A 196 -3.87 -4.12 -9.21
N ASN A 197 -3.16 -3.57 -8.23
CA ASN A 197 -2.12 -2.56 -8.44
C ASN A 197 -0.80 -2.90 -7.74
N SER A 198 -0.67 -4.11 -7.19
CA SER A 198 0.55 -4.57 -6.50
C SER A 198 0.98 -3.69 -5.32
N VAL A 199 0.04 -2.98 -4.68
CA VAL A 199 0.31 -2.20 -3.47
C VAL A 199 0.51 -3.16 -2.30
N GLN A 200 1.60 -3.04 -1.56
CA GLN A 200 1.82 -3.88 -0.37
C GLN A 200 1.55 -3.09 0.90
N PHE A 201 0.45 -3.40 1.57
CA PHE A 201 0.09 -2.73 2.82
C PHE A 201 0.95 -3.22 3.97
N VAL A 202 1.47 -2.28 4.75
CA VAL A 202 2.29 -2.55 5.95
C VAL A 202 1.41 -2.60 7.19
N SER A 203 0.28 -1.91 7.16
CA SER A 203 -0.72 -1.90 8.23
C SER A 203 -2.13 -1.75 7.65
N GLU A 204 -3.13 -2.05 8.49
CA GLU A 204 -4.54 -1.85 8.13
C GLU A 204 -4.84 -0.36 7.90
N ILE A 205 -5.78 -0.09 6.99
CA ILE A 205 -6.24 1.28 6.73
C ILE A 205 -6.98 1.82 7.96
N THR A 206 -6.59 2.99 8.44
CA THR A 206 -7.17 3.63 9.64
C THR A 206 -8.11 4.79 9.27
N TYR A 207 -9.08 5.09 10.13
CA TYR A 207 -10.16 6.06 9.89
C TYR A 207 -10.87 6.57 11.18
#